data_AF-A0A830EPE4-F1
#
_entry.id   AF-A0A830EPE4-F1
#
_cell.length_a   1.000
_cell.length_b   1.000
_cell.length_c   1.000
_cell.angle_alpha   90.00
_cell.angle_beta   90.00
_cell.angle_gamma   90.00
#
_symmetry.space_group_name_H-M   'P 1'
#
loop_
_entity.id
_entity.type
_entity.pdbx_description
1 polymer ?
#
loop_
_entity_poly.entity_id
_entity_poly.type
_entity_poly.pdbx_seq_one_letter_code
_entity_poly.pdbx_strand_id
1 'polypeptide(L)'
;MATYETQLASAHELGNSDRYRSISRAYRVELITALDDATQTEGFAFLGEFLDAYHPETADDFPHVTSILQNVSSRYLIRTRVSDGIEAVPVPILEFYSSILDRVGGDGYDFINEGLHPYGWGIGHPDHSVADDILDHVLTDIFVTNPMLEHTFYADQHLAIDLLERIVHNDSIQETISRPHREVSDTRYLLDAPAGAVSDFDPTIPRYWEWQEELDYEFILDDDVEQRIRQLVAEHGIDDDLPSDWVVSDLTL
;
A
#
# COMPACT_ATOMS: atom_id res chain seq x y z
N MET A 1 17.17 -3.60 -15.81
CA MET A 1 15.73 -3.52 -16.18
C MET A 1 15.40 -4.28 -17.45
N ALA A 2 15.74 -3.80 -18.65
CA ALA A 2 15.31 -4.42 -19.92
C ALA A 2 15.60 -5.94 -20.04
N THR A 3 16.81 -6.39 -19.68
CA THR A 3 17.16 -7.82 -19.69
C THR A 3 16.30 -8.64 -18.74
N TYR A 4 15.98 -8.10 -17.56
CA TYR A 4 15.13 -8.77 -16.58
C TYR A 4 13.69 -8.87 -17.09
N GLU A 5 13.15 -7.77 -17.64
CA GLU A 5 11.83 -7.74 -18.27
C GLU A 5 11.72 -8.79 -19.38
N THR A 6 12.67 -8.79 -20.33
CA THR A 6 12.67 -9.72 -21.46
C THR A 6 12.74 -11.19 -20.99
N GLN A 7 13.52 -11.47 -19.95
CA GLN A 7 13.65 -12.84 -19.43
C GLN A 7 12.36 -13.31 -18.73
N LEU A 8 11.67 -12.42 -18.01
CA LEU A 8 10.39 -12.72 -17.37
C LEU A 8 9.28 -12.89 -18.41
N ALA A 9 9.18 -11.97 -19.37
CA ALA A 9 8.24 -12.06 -20.49
C ALA A 9 8.40 -13.38 -21.24
N SER A 10 9.62 -13.75 -21.62
CA SER A 10 9.90 -15.02 -22.28
C SER A 10 9.53 -16.24 -21.43
N ALA A 11 9.76 -16.20 -20.11
CA ALA A 11 9.36 -17.29 -19.22
C ALA A 11 7.83 -17.39 -19.09
N HIS A 12 7.13 -16.26 -19.07
CA HIS A 12 5.67 -16.16 -19.02
C HIS A 12 5.03 -16.68 -20.31
N GLU A 13 5.48 -16.23 -21.47
CA GLU A 13 5.02 -16.69 -22.80
C GLU A 13 5.16 -18.21 -22.98
N LEU A 14 6.22 -18.80 -22.41
CA LEU A 14 6.46 -20.25 -22.43
C LEU A 14 5.68 -21.02 -21.35
N GLY A 15 4.88 -20.35 -20.52
CA GLY A 15 4.15 -20.95 -19.40
C GLY A 15 5.05 -21.56 -18.33
N ASN A 16 6.32 -21.13 -18.24
CA ASN A 16 7.33 -21.73 -17.36
C ASN A 16 7.41 -20.98 -16.03
N SER A 17 6.44 -21.26 -15.16
CA SER A 17 6.30 -20.60 -13.84
C SER A 17 7.52 -20.82 -12.93
N ASP A 18 8.17 -21.99 -12.97
CA ASP A 18 9.37 -22.26 -12.18
C ASP A 18 10.55 -21.39 -12.63
N ARG A 19 10.75 -21.24 -13.94
CA ARG A 19 11.76 -20.34 -14.49
C ARG A 19 11.46 -18.89 -14.15
N TYR A 20 10.21 -18.46 -14.28
CA TYR A 20 9.77 -17.11 -13.92
C TYR A 20 10.11 -16.79 -12.44
N ARG A 21 9.74 -17.70 -11.53
CA ARG A 21 10.03 -17.58 -10.10
C ARG A 21 11.52 -17.61 -9.80
N SER A 22 12.29 -18.44 -10.50
CA SER A 22 13.74 -18.53 -10.34
C SER A 22 14.45 -17.23 -10.75
N ILE A 23 14.07 -16.64 -11.89
CA ILE A 23 14.60 -15.34 -12.34
C ILE A 23 14.22 -14.25 -11.34
N SER A 24 12.94 -14.19 -10.96
CA SER A 24 12.44 -13.21 -9.99
C SER A 24 13.23 -13.27 -8.68
N ARG A 25 13.42 -14.46 -8.10
CA ARG A 25 14.16 -14.61 -6.84
C ARG A 25 15.64 -14.27 -6.98
N ALA A 26 16.26 -14.59 -8.10
CA ALA A 26 17.68 -14.37 -8.31
C ALA A 26 18.04 -12.89 -8.41
N TYR A 27 17.20 -12.08 -9.06
CA TYR A 27 17.55 -10.69 -9.41
C TYR A 27 16.79 -9.62 -8.60
N ARG A 28 15.68 -9.95 -7.93
CA ARG A 28 14.79 -8.94 -7.31
C ARG A 28 15.51 -8.01 -6.33
N VAL A 29 16.21 -8.57 -5.34
CA VAL A 29 16.87 -7.75 -4.31
C VAL A 29 17.97 -6.88 -4.92
N GLU A 30 18.85 -7.47 -5.74
CA GLU A 30 19.95 -6.76 -6.39
C GLU A 30 19.44 -5.62 -7.29
N LEU A 31 18.36 -5.87 -8.04
CA LEU A 31 17.80 -4.87 -8.96
C LEU A 31 17.08 -3.74 -8.22
N ILE A 32 16.35 -4.06 -7.14
CA ILE A 32 15.74 -3.06 -6.25
C ILE A 32 16.85 -2.17 -5.66
N THR A 33 17.87 -2.77 -5.05
CA THR A 33 18.98 -2.03 -4.43
C THR A 33 19.71 -1.14 -5.43
N ALA A 34 20.10 -1.70 -6.59
CA ALA A 34 20.82 -0.92 -7.60
C ALA A 34 19.99 0.24 -8.17
N LEU A 35 18.68 0.05 -8.34
CA LEU A 35 17.79 1.10 -8.86
C LEU A 35 17.48 2.14 -7.77
N ASP A 36 17.32 1.74 -6.52
CA ASP A 36 17.15 2.65 -5.37
C ASP A 36 18.40 3.51 -5.15
N ASP A 37 19.61 2.92 -5.14
CA ASP A 37 20.87 3.65 -5.01
C ASP A 37 21.07 4.69 -6.13
N ALA A 38 20.75 4.31 -7.37
CA ALA A 38 20.81 5.21 -8.51
C ALA A 38 19.76 6.32 -8.40
N THR A 39 18.54 5.99 -7.96
CA THR A 39 17.47 6.97 -7.74
C THR A 39 17.82 7.97 -6.64
N GLN A 40 18.46 7.53 -5.56
CA GLN A 40 18.93 8.43 -4.51
C GLN A 40 20.05 9.37 -5.00
N THR A 41 20.86 8.92 -5.96
CA THR A 41 21.95 9.73 -6.53
C THR A 41 21.47 10.72 -7.59
N GLU A 42 20.61 10.26 -8.51
CA GLU A 42 20.19 10.99 -9.70
C GLU A 42 18.82 11.68 -9.55
N GLY A 43 18.08 11.34 -8.48
CA GLY A 43 16.76 11.89 -8.16
C GLY A 43 15.61 11.32 -8.99
N PHE A 44 14.44 11.95 -8.85
CA PHE A 44 13.21 11.48 -9.50
C PHE A 44 13.31 11.41 -11.03
N ALA A 45 14.02 12.34 -11.67
CA ALA A 45 14.12 12.35 -13.13
C ALA A 45 14.60 11.00 -13.69
N PHE A 46 15.55 10.35 -13.00
CA PHE A 46 16.03 9.03 -13.36
C PHE A 46 14.96 7.94 -13.15
N LEU A 47 14.29 7.91 -11.99
CA LEU A 47 13.22 6.94 -11.72
C LEU A 47 12.04 7.11 -12.70
N GLY A 48 11.67 8.37 -12.99
CA GLY A 48 10.57 8.73 -13.86
C GLY A 48 10.73 8.18 -15.28
N GLU A 49 11.96 8.10 -15.81
CA GLU A 49 12.22 7.45 -17.10
C GLU A 49 11.81 5.96 -17.11
N PHE A 50 11.97 5.25 -15.99
CA PHE A 50 11.53 3.85 -15.89
C PHE A 50 10.03 3.71 -15.65
N LEU A 51 9.43 4.62 -14.88
CA LEU A 51 7.98 4.62 -14.69
C LEU A 51 7.26 4.87 -16.02
N ASP A 52 7.75 5.81 -16.84
CA ASP A 52 7.22 6.08 -18.18
C ASP A 52 7.42 4.90 -19.13
N ALA A 53 8.65 4.34 -19.18
CA ALA A 53 9.00 3.25 -20.10
C ALA A 53 8.26 1.93 -19.81
N TYR A 54 7.85 1.70 -18.56
CA TYR A 54 7.13 0.50 -18.12
C TYR A 54 5.82 0.86 -17.42
N HIS A 55 5.13 1.90 -17.92
CA HIS A 55 3.84 2.30 -17.37
C HIS A 55 2.76 1.29 -17.79
N PRO A 56 1.93 0.76 -16.86
CA PRO A 56 0.90 -0.23 -17.20
C PRO A 56 -0.08 0.23 -18.28
N GLU A 57 -0.39 1.53 -18.35
CA GLU A 57 -1.33 2.06 -19.37
C GLU A 57 -0.76 2.23 -20.77
N THR A 58 0.56 2.42 -20.91
CA THR A 58 1.18 2.71 -22.20
C THR A 58 1.93 1.51 -22.77
N ALA A 59 2.26 0.53 -21.93
CA ALA A 59 2.88 -0.72 -22.37
C ALA A 59 1.87 -1.63 -23.11
N ASP A 60 2.39 -2.39 -24.08
CA ASP A 60 1.58 -3.35 -24.88
C ASP A 60 0.99 -4.47 -24.01
N ASP A 61 1.75 -4.93 -23.01
CA ASP A 61 1.38 -5.93 -22.01
C ASP A 61 1.71 -5.42 -20.60
N PHE A 62 1.10 -6.03 -19.56
CA PHE A 62 1.37 -5.64 -18.18
C PHE A 62 2.85 -5.90 -17.82
N PRO A 63 3.64 -4.86 -17.47
CA PRO A 63 5.09 -5.02 -17.32
C PRO A 63 5.48 -5.95 -16.17
N HIS A 64 6.37 -6.90 -16.44
CA HIS A 64 6.82 -7.86 -15.42
C HIS A 64 7.75 -7.24 -14.37
N VAL A 65 8.37 -6.10 -14.68
CA VAL A 65 9.14 -5.26 -13.76
C VAL A 65 8.28 -4.47 -12.76
N THR A 66 6.96 -4.48 -12.87
CA THR A 66 6.07 -3.64 -12.05
C THR A 66 6.38 -3.73 -10.55
N SER A 67 6.53 -4.93 -10.00
CA SER A 67 6.84 -5.10 -8.56
C SER A 67 8.22 -4.56 -8.12
N ILE A 68 9.17 -4.40 -9.06
CA ILE A 68 10.46 -3.75 -8.79
C ILE A 68 10.26 -2.24 -8.75
N LEU A 69 9.51 -1.70 -9.72
CA LEU A 69 9.22 -0.28 -9.80
C LEU A 69 8.38 0.18 -8.62
N GLN A 70 7.32 -0.55 -8.26
CA GLN A 70 6.53 -0.30 -7.04
C GLN A 70 7.43 -0.22 -5.80
N ASN A 71 8.40 -1.12 -5.64
CA ASN A 71 9.28 -1.06 -4.48
C ASN A 71 10.11 0.23 -4.45
N VAL A 72 10.80 0.55 -5.54
CA VAL A 72 11.68 1.74 -5.58
C VAL A 72 10.87 3.05 -5.54
N SER A 73 9.72 3.10 -6.22
CA SER A 73 8.82 4.24 -6.13
C SER A 73 8.21 4.41 -4.74
N SER A 74 7.92 3.32 -4.03
CA SER A 74 7.47 3.38 -2.63
C SER A 74 8.54 4.02 -1.74
N ARG A 75 9.79 3.59 -1.89
CA ARG A 75 10.91 4.15 -1.11
C ARG A 75 11.07 5.64 -1.40
N TYR A 76 11.03 6.03 -2.67
CA TYR A 76 11.09 7.43 -3.07
C TYR A 76 9.91 8.23 -2.47
N LEU A 77 8.69 7.74 -2.63
CA LEU A 77 7.46 8.34 -2.09
C LEU A 77 7.56 8.58 -0.59
N ILE A 78 7.91 7.56 0.18
CA ILE A 78 8.02 7.64 1.64
C ILE A 78 9.11 8.63 2.04
N ARG A 79 10.33 8.52 1.48
CA ARG A 79 11.43 9.45 1.79
C ARG A 79 11.08 10.90 1.50
N THR A 80 10.46 11.17 0.34
CA THR A 80 10.04 12.52 -0.05
C THR A 80 8.92 13.02 0.84
N ARG A 81 7.88 12.22 1.12
CA ARG A 81 6.78 12.60 2.01
C ARG A 81 7.29 12.98 3.41
N VAL A 82 8.17 12.16 3.98
CA VAL A 82 8.73 12.35 5.33
C VAL A 82 9.67 13.56 5.37
N SER A 83 10.53 13.74 4.36
CA SER A 83 11.56 14.79 4.38
C SER A 83 11.05 16.16 3.91
N ASP A 84 10.26 16.17 2.83
CA ASP A 84 9.91 17.37 2.07
C ASP A 84 8.39 17.66 2.06
N GLY A 85 7.57 16.75 2.59
CA GLY A 85 6.12 16.87 2.62
C GLY A 85 5.42 16.36 1.34
N ILE A 86 4.08 16.32 1.37
CA ILE A 86 3.29 15.74 0.27
C ILE A 86 3.39 16.52 -1.04
N GLU A 87 3.48 17.85 -0.99
CA GLU A 87 3.55 18.69 -2.20
C GLU A 87 4.84 18.45 -3.02
N ALA A 88 5.87 17.85 -2.40
CA ALA A 88 7.12 17.50 -3.08
C ALA A 88 7.05 16.13 -3.79
N VAL A 89 6.03 15.31 -3.50
CA VAL A 89 5.87 14.00 -4.11
C VAL A 89 5.54 14.16 -5.60
N PRO A 90 6.30 13.52 -6.51
CA PRO A 90 5.99 13.59 -7.94
C PRO A 90 4.67 12.88 -8.28
N VAL A 91 3.74 13.60 -8.90
CA VAL A 91 2.46 13.07 -9.42
C VAL A 91 2.62 11.78 -10.24
N PRO A 92 3.64 11.61 -11.12
CA PRO A 92 3.74 10.39 -11.92
C PRO A 92 4.00 9.12 -11.10
N ILE A 93 4.45 9.24 -9.84
CA ILE A 93 4.47 8.10 -8.94
C ILE A 93 3.04 7.68 -8.62
N LEU A 94 2.19 8.63 -8.22
CA LEU A 94 0.81 8.36 -7.85
C LEU A 94 -0.01 7.83 -9.03
N GLU A 95 0.17 8.41 -10.22
CA GLU A 95 -0.43 7.92 -11.47
C GLU A 95 0.00 6.47 -11.79
N PHE A 96 1.27 6.13 -11.54
CA PHE A 96 1.74 4.77 -11.72
C PHE A 96 1.01 3.78 -10.80
N TYR A 97 0.78 4.12 -9.52
CA TYR A 97 0.01 3.26 -8.61
C TYR A 97 -1.47 3.17 -9.00
N SER A 98 -2.12 4.30 -9.28
CA SER A 98 -3.54 4.32 -9.65
C SER A 98 -3.79 3.48 -10.91
N SER A 99 -2.84 3.45 -11.85
CA SER A 99 -2.92 2.64 -13.06
C SER A 99 -2.92 1.12 -12.82
N ILE A 100 -2.52 0.67 -11.63
CA ILE A 100 -2.37 -0.75 -11.26
C ILE A 100 -3.61 -1.25 -10.50
N LEU A 101 -4.28 -0.39 -9.71
CA LEU A 101 -5.35 -0.76 -8.76
C LEU A 101 -6.36 -1.76 -9.36
N ASP A 102 -6.92 -1.47 -10.53
CA ASP A 102 -7.96 -2.31 -11.14
C ASP A 102 -7.42 -3.30 -12.19
N ARG A 103 -6.10 -3.46 -12.30
CA ARG A 103 -5.47 -4.33 -13.32
C ARG A 103 -5.09 -5.70 -12.80
N VAL A 104 -4.90 -5.84 -11.49
CA VAL A 104 -4.48 -7.08 -10.85
C VAL A 104 -5.53 -7.52 -9.85
N GLY A 105 -6.42 -8.42 -10.30
CA GLY A 105 -7.33 -9.16 -9.44
C GLY A 105 -7.06 -10.66 -9.53
N GLY A 106 -7.09 -11.36 -8.39
CA GLY A 106 -7.05 -12.83 -8.32
C GLY A 106 -5.70 -13.45 -7.91
N ASP A 107 -5.72 -14.78 -7.76
CA ASP A 107 -4.60 -15.59 -7.25
C ASP A 107 -3.31 -15.44 -8.10
N GLY A 108 -2.18 -15.15 -7.44
CA GLY A 108 -0.84 -15.22 -8.05
C GLY A 108 -0.13 -13.87 -8.27
N TYR A 109 -0.77 -12.76 -7.90
CA TYR A 109 -0.20 -11.41 -7.96
C TYR A 109 0.17 -10.82 -6.59
N ASP A 110 0.35 -11.65 -5.57
CA ASP A 110 0.59 -11.24 -4.17
C ASP A 110 1.65 -10.12 -4.05
N PHE A 111 2.77 -10.21 -4.77
CA PHE A 111 3.83 -9.19 -4.73
C PHE A 111 3.44 -7.85 -5.36
N ILE A 112 2.52 -7.83 -6.31
CA ILE A 112 2.02 -6.59 -6.93
C ILE A 112 0.98 -5.94 -6.03
N ASN A 113 0.09 -6.76 -5.45
CA ASN A 113 -0.92 -6.31 -4.49
C ASN A 113 -0.24 -5.75 -3.23
N GLU A 114 0.74 -6.46 -2.67
CA GLU A 114 1.61 -5.94 -1.60
C GLU A 114 2.32 -4.65 -2.02
N GLY A 115 2.78 -4.60 -3.28
CA GLY A 115 3.44 -3.44 -3.85
C GLY A 115 2.56 -2.18 -3.87
N LEU A 116 1.23 -2.30 -3.76
CA LEU A 116 0.30 -1.17 -3.70
C LEU A 116 0.17 -0.56 -2.30
N HIS A 117 0.52 -1.27 -1.23
CA HIS A 117 0.26 -0.78 0.13
C HIS A 117 0.82 0.63 0.37
N PRO A 118 2.05 0.97 -0.06
CA PRO A 118 2.60 2.31 0.15
C PRO A 118 1.89 3.42 -0.61
N TYR A 119 0.93 3.12 -1.49
CA TYR A 119 0.14 4.13 -2.18
C TYR A 119 -0.56 5.09 -1.21
N GLY A 120 -0.97 4.60 -0.03
CA GLY A 120 -1.53 5.41 1.05
C GLY A 120 -0.66 6.58 1.49
N TRP A 121 0.67 6.50 1.29
CA TRP A 121 1.58 7.62 1.60
C TRP A 121 1.35 8.87 0.73
N GLY A 122 0.68 8.73 -0.42
CA GLY A 122 0.29 9.84 -1.27
C GLY A 122 -0.95 10.62 -0.81
N ILE A 123 -1.56 10.25 0.31
CA ILE A 123 -2.75 10.92 0.85
C ILE A 123 -2.53 12.43 1.04
N GLY A 124 -3.52 13.22 0.60
CA GLY A 124 -3.51 14.68 0.70
C GLY A 124 -2.76 15.41 -0.43
N HIS A 125 -2.32 14.70 -1.48
CA HIS A 125 -1.64 15.34 -2.60
C HIS A 125 -2.57 16.33 -3.34
N PRO A 126 -2.14 17.58 -3.61
CA PRO A 126 -3.02 18.60 -4.20
C PRO A 126 -3.46 18.30 -5.63
N ASP A 127 -2.62 17.59 -6.39
CA ASP A 127 -2.85 17.32 -7.82
C ASP A 127 -3.28 15.87 -8.11
N HIS A 128 -3.44 15.02 -7.09
CA HIS A 128 -3.83 13.61 -7.26
C HIS A 128 -4.64 13.11 -6.05
N SER A 129 -5.85 12.61 -6.27
CA SER A 129 -6.76 12.22 -5.16
C SER A 129 -6.59 10.75 -4.76
N VAL A 130 -5.55 10.46 -3.98
CA VAL A 130 -5.31 9.10 -3.44
C VAL A 130 -6.48 8.61 -2.57
N ALA A 131 -7.13 9.52 -1.85
CA ALA A 131 -8.28 9.20 -1.01
C ALA A 131 -9.46 8.66 -1.85
N ASP A 132 -9.73 9.28 -3.00
CA ASP A 132 -10.84 8.89 -3.84
C ASP A 132 -10.49 7.59 -4.60
N ASP A 133 -9.24 7.42 -5.05
CA ASP A 133 -8.80 6.16 -5.66
C ASP A 133 -8.93 4.97 -4.71
N ILE A 134 -8.53 5.13 -3.44
CA ILE A 134 -8.68 4.09 -2.40
C ILE A 134 -10.16 3.83 -2.11
N LEU A 135 -10.98 4.88 -2.01
CA LEU A 135 -12.42 4.76 -1.78
C LEU A 135 -13.14 4.05 -2.94
N ASP A 136 -12.73 4.27 -4.18
CA ASP A 136 -13.30 3.59 -5.34
C ASP A 136 -12.84 2.11 -5.38
N HIS A 137 -11.57 1.85 -5.03
CA HIS A 137 -10.99 0.51 -5.09
C HIS A 137 -11.48 -0.43 -3.97
N VAL A 138 -11.90 0.08 -2.82
CA VAL A 138 -12.38 -0.74 -1.69
C VAL A 138 -13.55 -1.65 -2.06
N LEU A 139 -14.39 -1.23 -3.04
CA LEU A 139 -15.50 -2.02 -3.55
C LEU A 139 -15.05 -3.21 -4.41
N THR A 140 -13.84 -3.14 -4.95
CA THR A 140 -13.22 -4.20 -5.75
C THR A 140 -12.44 -5.16 -4.88
N ASP A 141 -11.57 -4.64 -3.99
CA ASP A 141 -10.72 -5.46 -3.14
C ASP A 141 -10.41 -4.77 -1.80
N ILE A 142 -11.23 -5.09 -0.79
CA ILE A 142 -11.03 -4.62 0.58
C ILE A 142 -9.71 -5.14 1.18
N PHE A 143 -9.22 -6.31 0.75
CA PHE A 143 -8.03 -6.93 1.32
C PHE A 143 -6.73 -6.23 0.89
N VAL A 144 -6.71 -5.66 -0.31
CA VAL A 144 -5.63 -4.78 -0.76
C VAL A 144 -5.80 -3.38 -0.17
N THR A 145 -7.05 -2.95 0.03
CA THR A 145 -7.36 -1.63 0.56
C THR A 145 -6.96 -1.42 2.02
N ASN A 146 -7.19 -2.40 2.90
CA ASN A 146 -6.89 -2.23 4.32
C ASN A 146 -5.39 -1.95 4.59
N PRO A 147 -4.42 -2.66 3.98
CA PRO A 147 -3.02 -2.27 4.07
C PRO A 147 -2.70 -0.88 3.47
N MET A 148 -3.36 -0.46 2.39
CA MET A 148 -3.20 0.92 1.90
C MET A 148 -3.69 1.95 2.92
N LEU A 149 -4.79 1.64 3.63
CA LEU A 149 -5.32 2.48 4.70
C LEU A 149 -4.37 2.52 5.92
N GLU A 150 -3.77 1.39 6.29
CA GLU A 150 -2.73 1.33 7.33
C GLU A 150 -1.57 2.28 6.98
N HIS A 151 -1.05 2.19 5.75
CA HIS A 151 -0.02 3.10 5.25
C HIS A 151 -0.47 4.58 5.22
N THR A 152 -1.76 4.84 5.04
CA THR A 152 -2.34 6.19 5.12
C THR A 152 -2.26 6.73 6.55
N PHE A 153 -2.49 5.90 7.58
CA PHE A 153 -2.31 6.29 8.99
C PHE A 153 -0.87 6.72 9.27
N TYR A 154 0.11 5.95 8.79
CA TYR A 154 1.52 6.34 8.90
C TYR A 154 1.84 7.65 8.19
N ALA A 155 1.16 7.98 7.11
CA ALA A 155 1.44 9.20 6.34
C ALA A 155 0.77 10.46 6.91
N ASP A 156 -0.50 10.33 7.32
CA ASP A 156 -1.31 11.40 7.91
C ASP A 156 -2.55 10.80 8.59
N GLN A 157 -2.47 10.59 9.90
CA GLN A 157 -3.54 9.95 10.68
C GLN A 157 -4.88 10.69 10.67
N HIS A 158 -4.89 12.01 10.45
CA HIS A 158 -6.12 12.81 10.41
C HIS A 158 -6.84 12.61 9.07
N LEU A 159 -6.12 12.63 7.96
CA LEU A 159 -6.69 12.30 6.66
C LEU A 159 -7.06 10.80 6.56
N ALA A 160 -6.30 9.93 7.22
CA ALA A 160 -6.59 8.50 7.25
C ALA A 160 -7.91 8.19 7.96
N ILE A 161 -8.16 8.78 9.14
CA ILE A 161 -9.42 8.57 9.85
C ILE A 161 -10.60 9.20 9.11
N ASP A 162 -10.42 10.34 8.44
CA ASP A 162 -11.44 10.92 7.55
C ASP A 162 -11.80 9.94 6.42
N LEU A 163 -10.80 9.29 5.81
CA LEU A 163 -11.02 8.29 4.77
C LEU A 163 -11.69 7.02 5.33
N LEU A 164 -11.24 6.53 6.49
CA LEU A 164 -11.84 5.37 7.15
C LEU A 164 -13.32 5.60 7.46
N GLU A 165 -13.68 6.76 8.03
CA GLU A 165 -15.08 7.11 8.30
C GLU A 165 -15.90 7.17 7.00
N ARG A 166 -15.35 7.78 5.93
CA ARG A 166 -16.01 7.80 4.62
C ARG A 166 -16.29 6.40 4.06
N ILE A 167 -15.34 5.47 4.23
CA ILE A 167 -15.48 4.07 3.79
C ILE A 167 -16.54 3.37 4.65
N VAL A 168 -16.43 3.46 5.97
CA VAL A 168 -17.33 2.76 6.92
C VAL A 168 -18.78 3.26 6.82
N HIS A 169 -18.99 4.55 6.58
CA HIS A 169 -20.33 5.14 6.41
C HIS A 169 -20.87 5.04 4.98
N ASN A 170 -20.14 4.41 4.05
CA ASN A 170 -20.66 4.14 2.72
C ASN A 170 -21.58 2.91 2.78
N ASP A 171 -22.89 3.12 2.59
CA ASP A 171 -23.90 2.05 2.61
C ASP A 171 -23.62 0.90 1.60
N SER A 172 -22.78 1.13 0.60
CA SER A 172 -22.37 0.11 -0.37
C SER A 172 -21.32 -0.85 0.18
N ILE A 173 -20.72 -0.53 1.34
CA ILE A 173 -19.60 -1.23 2.00
C ILE A 173 -20.09 -1.73 3.37
N GLN A 174 -21.15 -2.55 3.37
CA GLN A 174 -21.68 -3.16 4.59
C GLN A 174 -21.83 -4.67 4.45
N GLU A 175 -20.89 -5.31 3.74
CA GLU A 175 -20.87 -6.74 3.60
C GLU A 175 -20.15 -7.42 4.80
N THR A 176 -20.27 -8.75 4.84
CA THR A 176 -19.61 -9.58 5.85
C THR A 176 -18.63 -10.50 5.15
N ILE A 177 -17.37 -10.46 5.58
CA ILE A 177 -16.29 -11.30 5.04
C ILE A 177 -16.22 -12.61 5.83
N SER A 178 -16.14 -13.72 5.09
CA SER A 178 -15.85 -15.03 5.67
C SER A 178 -14.34 -15.20 5.86
N ARG A 179 -13.88 -15.30 7.11
CA ARG A 179 -12.50 -15.71 7.45
C ARG A 179 -12.47 -17.17 7.91
N PRO A 180 -11.30 -17.86 7.91
CA PRO A 180 -11.17 -19.16 8.53
C PRO A 180 -11.61 -19.07 9.99
N HIS A 181 -12.78 -19.65 10.29
CA HIS A 181 -13.36 -19.83 11.64
C HIS A 181 -14.17 -18.66 12.22
N ARG A 182 -14.39 -17.56 11.47
CA ARG A 182 -15.28 -16.46 11.91
C ARG A 182 -15.80 -15.63 10.73
N GLU A 183 -17.00 -15.09 10.89
CA GLU A 183 -17.51 -13.99 10.04
C GLU A 183 -17.12 -12.65 10.67
N VAL A 184 -16.56 -11.75 9.87
CA VAL A 184 -16.09 -10.43 10.29
C VAL A 184 -16.75 -9.39 9.38
N SER A 185 -17.35 -8.35 9.94
CA SER A 185 -17.87 -7.24 9.14
C SER A 185 -16.74 -6.46 8.47
N ASP A 186 -17.02 -5.85 7.31
CA ASP A 186 -16.06 -4.99 6.62
C ASP A 186 -15.52 -3.88 7.54
N THR A 187 -16.38 -3.27 8.35
CA THR A 187 -15.99 -2.27 9.35
C THR A 187 -14.99 -2.82 10.36
N ARG A 188 -15.20 -4.04 10.89
CA ARG A 188 -14.26 -4.66 11.82
C ARG A 188 -12.94 -4.98 11.13
N TYR A 189 -12.98 -5.37 9.85
CA TYR A 189 -11.79 -5.62 9.04
C TYR A 189 -10.98 -4.34 8.83
N LEU A 190 -11.63 -3.23 8.45
CA LEU A 190 -10.98 -1.94 8.20
C LEU A 190 -10.38 -1.30 9.45
N LEU A 191 -10.90 -1.61 10.64
CA LEU A 191 -10.31 -1.18 11.91
C LEU A 191 -8.97 -1.86 12.23
N ASP A 192 -8.57 -2.89 11.47
CA ASP A 192 -7.24 -3.48 11.55
C ASP A 192 -6.16 -2.51 11.07
N ALA A 193 -6.46 -1.59 10.15
CA ALA A 193 -5.51 -0.57 9.68
C ALA A 193 -4.99 0.37 10.78
N PRO A 194 -5.84 1.12 11.52
CA PRO A 194 -5.35 1.92 12.65
C PRO A 194 -4.78 1.07 13.77
N ALA A 195 -5.24 -0.18 13.95
CA ALA A 195 -4.73 -1.10 14.97
C ALA A 195 -3.32 -1.58 14.67
N GLY A 196 -3.03 -1.90 13.40
CA GLY A 196 -1.71 -2.26 12.91
C GLY A 196 -0.74 -1.10 13.11
N ALA A 197 -1.16 0.12 12.77
CA ALA A 197 -0.33 1.32 12.91
C ALA A 197 0.17 1.59 14.35
N VAL A 198 -0.63 1.28 15.36
CA VAL A 198 -0.26 1.41 16.79
C VAL A 198 0.32 0.15 17.41
N SER A 199 0.41 -0.94 16.65
CA SER A 199 0.90 -2.21 17.18
C SER A 199 2.42 -2.19 17.32
N ASP A 200 2.97 -3.19 18.01
CA ASP A 200 4.43 -3.40 18.08
C ASP A 200 5.02 -3.89 16.74
N PHE A 201 4.21 -3.99 15.68
CA PHE A 201 4.63 -4.46 14.36
C PHE A 201 4.67 -3.33 13.35
N ASP A 202 5.84 -3.21 12.75
CA ASP A 202 6.14 -2.25 11.71
C ASP A 202 5.77 -2.78 10.31
N PRO A 203 5.21 -1.93 9.41
CA PRO A 203 4.96 -2.32 8.03
C PRO A 203 6.24 -2.76 7.34
N THR A 204 6.24 -4.02 6.88
CA THR A 204 7.38 -4.63 6.18
C THR A 204 7.45 -4.26 4.69
N ILE A 205 6.53 -3.42 4.23
CA ILE A 205 6.41 -2.95 2.85
C ILE A 205 6.80 -1.47 2.79
N PRO A 206 7.62 -1.04 1.81
CA PRO A 206 8.17 -1.84 0.71
C PRO A 206 9.24 -2.82 1.21
N ARG A 207 9.20 -4.05 0.67
CA ARG A 207 10.09 -5.14 1.09
C ARG A 207 11.57 -4.77 1.02
N TYR A 208 12.37 -5.41 1.88
CA TYR A 208 13.82 -5.28 1.94
C TYR A 208 14.30 -3.88 2.35
N TRP A 209 13.47 -3.17 3.10
CA TRP A 209 13.78 -1.85 3.63
C TRP A 209 13.16 -1.70 5.02
N GLU A 210 14.01 -1.49 6.02
CA GLU A 210 13.59 -1.13 7.38
C GLU A 210 13.49 0.41 7.43
N TRP A 211 12.38 0.94 6.90
CA TRP A 211 12.24 2.37 6.62
C TRP A 211 12.13 3.20 7.89
N GLN A 212 11.54 2.65 8.94
CA GLN A 212 11.41 3.28 10.25
C GLN A 212 12.78 3.56 10.86
N GLU A 213 13.68 2.57 10.81
CA GLU A 213 15.04 2.70 11.31
C GLU A 213 15.85 3.71 10.48
N GLU A 214 15.72 3.68 9.15
CA GLU A 214 16.44 4.62 8.27
C GLU A 214 15.97 6.07 8.46
N LEU A 215 14.67 6.26 8.68
CA LEU A 215 14.04 7.59 8.75
C LEU A 215 13.83 8.10 10.18
N ASP A 216 14.22 7.34 11.20
CA ASP A 216 13.97 7.65 12.62
C ASP A 216 12.47 7.96 12.87
N TYR A 217 11.60 7.14 12.27
CA TYR A 217 10.15 7.35 12.28
C TYR A 217 9.50 6.54 13.40
N GLU A 218 8.73 7.22 14.26
CA GLU A 218 7.91 6.62 15.31
C GLU A 218 6.46 7.06 15.14
N PHE A 219 5.54 6.10 15.02
CA PHE A 219 4.11 6.40 14.98
C PHE A 219 3.57 6.64 16.39
N ILE A 220 2.91 7.78 16.59
CA ILE A 220 2.23 8.12 17.84
C ILE A 220 0.79 8.49 17.47
N LEU A 221 -0.16 7.73 17.99
CA LEU A 221 -1.58 8.01 17.78
C LEU A 221 -1.97 9.31 18.52
N ASP A 222 -2.58 10.24 17.79
CA ASP A 222 -3.13 11.46 18.37
C ASP A 222 -4.44 11.15 19.12
N ASP A 223 -4.63 11.77 20.28
CA ASP A 223 -5.81 11.60 21.14
C ASP A 223 -7.14 11.83 20.38
N ASP A 224 -7.17 12.83 19.49
CA ASP A 224 -8.35 13.15 18.69
C ASP A 224 -8.69 12.03 17.68
N VAL A 225 -7.66 11.41 17.09
CA VAL A 225 -7.82 10.27 16.18
C VAL A 225 -8.23 9.01 16.95
N GLU A 226 -7.62 8.77 18.11
CA GLU A 226 -8.03 7.69 19.02
C GLU A 226 -9.51 7.79 19.38
N GLN A 227 -9.97 9.00 19.75
CA GLN A 227 -11.37 9.21 20.12
C GLN A 227 -12.32 8.87 18.96
N ARG A 228 -11.97 9.24 17.73
CA ARG A 228 -12.76 8.94 16.53
C ARG A 228 -12.79 7.44 16.22
N ILE A 229 -11.67 6.75 16.36
CA ILE A 229 -11.61 5.28 16.24
C ILE A 229 -12.52 4.62 17.29
N ARG A 230 -12.45 5.07 18.55
CA ARG A 230 -13.33 4.57 19.62
C ARG A 230 -14.81 4.83 19.34
N GLN A 231 -15.14 5.96 18.72
CA GLN A 231 -16.51 6.27 18.31
C GLN A 231 -17.00 5.29 17.24
N LEU A 232 -16.18 4.98 16.22
CA LEU A 232 -16.52 3.98 15.19
C LEU A 232 -16.72 2.59 15.80
N VAL A 233 -15.84 2.18 16.72
CA VAL A 233 -15.98 0.89 17.43
C VAL A 233 -17.32 0.81 18.16
N ALA A 234 -17.69 1.85 18.91
CA ALA A 234 -18.94 1.89 19.66
C ALA A 234 -20.19 2.00 18.76
N GLU A 235 -20.11 2.78 17.68
CA GLU A 235 -21.19 2.94 16.71
C GLU A 235 -21.59 1.61 16.07
N HIS A 236 -20.61 0.75 15.81
CA HIS A 236 -20.80 -0.56 15.18
C HIS A 236 -20.90 -1.72 16.18
N GLY A 237 -20.94 -1.44 17.49
CA GLY A 237 -21.08 -2.45 18.55
C GLY A 237 -19.94 -3.47 18.61
N ILE A 238 -18.73 -3.06 18.21
CA ILE A 238 -17.54 -3.92 18.18
C ILE A 238 -16.93 -4.06 19.59
N ASP A 239 -17.20 -3.10 20.47
CA ASP A 239 -16.73 -3.08 21.86
C ASP A 239 -17.30 -4.21 22.73
N ASP A 240 -18.46 -4.79 22.37
CA ASP A 240 -19.06 -5.92 23.08
C ASP A 240 -18.15 -7.16 23.12
N ASP A 241 -17.27 -7.31 22.13
CA ASP A 241 -16.32 -8.42 21.99
C ASP A 241 -14.91 -8.11 22.53
N LEU A 242 -14.68 -6.89 23.05
CA LEU A 242 -13.38 -6.42 23.51
C LEU A 242 -13.27 -6.42 25.05
N PRO A 243 -12.03 -6.44 25.61
CA PRO A 243 -11.80 -6.20 27.03
C PRO A 243 -12.35 -4.84 27.48
N SER A 244 -12.74 -4.71 28.76
CA SER A 244 -13.27 -3.44 29.30
C SER A 244 -12.27 -2.28 29.28
N ASP A 245 -10.98 -2.57 29.19
CA ASP A 245 -9.84 -1.65 29.18
C ASP A 245 -9.09 -1.69 27.84
N TRP A 246 -9.80 -2.02 26.76
CA TRP A 246 -9.20 -2.18 25.44
C TRP A 246 -8.52 -0.90 24.91
N VAL A 247 -7.43 -1.13 24.20
CA VAL A 247 -6.64 -0.12 23.47
C VAL A 247 -6.73 -0.38 21.96
N VAL A 248 -6.41 0.61 21.12
CA VAL A 248 -6.58 0.50 19.66
C VAL A 248 -5.84 -0.70 19.06
N SER A 249 -4.69 -1.12 19.62
CA SER A 249 -3.97 -2.32 19.18
C SER A 249 -4.75 -3.63 19.39
N ASP A 250 -5.72 -3.67 20.32
CA ASP A 250 -6.59 -4.84 20.55
C ASP A 250 -7.59 -5.05 19.38
N LEU A 251 -7.69 -4.08 18.47
CA LEU A 251 -8.48 -4.19 17.24
C LEU A 251 -7.73 -4.96 16.13
N THR A 252 -6.49 -5.41 16.34
CA THR A 252 -5.83 -6.29 15.37
C THR A 252 -6.59 -7.62 15.21
N LEU A 253 -6.57 -8.22 14.00
CA LEU A 253 -7.32 -9.45 13.65
C LEU A 253 -6.50 -10.73 13.51
#